data_AF-A0A3M6HWV4-F1
#
_entry.id   AF-A0A3M6HWV4-F1
#
_cell.length_a   1.000
_cell.length_b   1.000
_cell.length_c   1.000
_cell.angle_alpha   90.00
_cell.angle_beta   90.00
_cell.angle_gamma   90.00
#
_symmetry.space_group_name_H-M   'P 1'
#
loop_
_entity.id
_entity.type
_entity.pdbx_description
1 polymer ?
#
loop_
_entity_poly.entity_id
_entity_poly.type
_entity_poly.pdbx_seq_one_letter_code
_entity_poly.pdbx_strand_id
1 'polypeptide(L)' 'MCSGLVHGDLSEFNVLLAPSGPVIIDLPQAVDAAGNNHAFSMLERDVGNMALYFGRFAPELRKTKYAKEMWSYYEAGTL' A
#
# COMPACT_ATOMS: atom_id res chain seq x y z
N MET A 1 -3.26 -6.74 -3.59
CA MET A 1 -4.24 -6.28 -2.58
C MET A 1 -5.45 -7.18 -2.72
N CYS A 2 -5.78 -7.98 -1.71
CA CYS A 2 -7.05 -8.71 -1.75
C CYS A 2 -8.19 -7.69 -1.59
N SER A 3 -9.17 -7.74 -2.51
CA SER A 3 -10.48 -7.06 -2.45
C SER A 3 -10.59 -5.58 -2.83
N GLY A 4 -9.66 -4.97 -3.57
CA GLY A 4 -9.87 -3.60 -4.08
C GLY A 4 -9.93 -2.52 -2.98
N LEU A 5 -9.32 -2.79 -1.82
CA LEU A 5 -9.24 -1.87 -0.69
C LEU A 5 -7.88 -1.18 -0.63
N VAL A 6 -7.88 0.11 -0.32
CA VAL A 6 -6.68 0.91 0.01
C VAL A 6 -6.72 1.22 1.50
N HIS A 7 -5.62 0.99 2.23
CA HIS A 7 -5.60 1.17 3.69
C HIS A 7 -5.90 2.61 4.12
N GLY A 8 -5.38 3.61 3.40
CA GLY A 8 -5.68 5.01 3.69
C GLY A 8 -4.91 5.59 4.89
N ASP A 9 -3.98 4.85 5.49
CA ASP A 9 -2.99 5.33 6.48
C ASP A 9 -1.88 4.29 6.73
N LEU A 10 -1.35 3.65 5.68
CA LEU A 10 -0.37 2.58 5.88
C LEU A 10 1.01 3.12 6.29
N SER A 11 1.61 2.51 7.31
CA SER A 11 2.96 2.78 7.80
C SER A 11 3.55 1.54 8.48
N GLU A 12 4.81 1.62 8.91
CA GLU A 12 5.47 0.56 9.69
C GLU A 12 4.77 0.26 11.02
N PHE A 13 4.01 1.21 11.57
CA PHE A 13 3.31 1.06 12.85
C PHE A 13 2.08 0.16 12.73
N ASN A 14 1.54 0.04 11.51
CA ASN A 14 0.29 -0.65 11.22
C ASN A 14 0.55 -2.02 10.56
N VAL A 15 1.79 -2.50 10.68
CA VAL A 15 2.23 -3.82 10.18
C VAL A 15 2.87 -4.61 11.30
N LEU A 16 2.27 -5.74 11.65
CA LEU A 16 2.82 -6.71 12.59
C LEU A 16 3.58 -7.79 11.83
N LEU A 17 4.71 -8.25 12.37
CA LEU A 17 5.43 -9.40 11.81
C LEU A 17 5.01 -10.68 12.55
N ALA A 18 4.19 -11.50 11.91
CA ALA A 18 3.82 -12.82 12.41
C ALA A 18 4.81 -13.89 11.90
N PRO A 19 4.83 -15.11 12.50
CA PRO A 19 5.69 -16.20 12.03
C PRO A 19 5.48 -16.58 10.56
N SER A 20 4.27 -16.35 10.03
CA SER A 20 3.91 -16.60 8.63
C SER A 20 4.21 -15.42 7.68
N GLY A 21 4.66 -14.27 8.20
CA GLY A 21 4.92 -13.06 7.43
C GLY A 21 4.21 -11.82 7.97
N PRO A 22 4.29 -10.68 7.24
CA PRO A 22 3.69 -9.42 7.66
C PRO A 22 2.15 -9.48 7.63
N VAL A 23 1.53 -8.87 8.64
CA VAL A 23 0.08 -8.74 8.81
C VAL A 23 -0.26 -7.26 8.94
N ILE A 24 -1.14 -6.79 8.05
CA ILE A 24 -1.66 -5.42 8.09
C ILE A 24 -2.79 -5.35 9.13
N ILE A 25 -2.76 -4.33 9.98
CA ILE A 25 -3.77 -4.05 11.02
C ILE A 25 -4.35 -2.64 10.83
N ASP A 26 -5.30 -2.26 11.69
CA ASP A 26 -5.88 -0.90 11.73
C ASP A 26 -6.58 -0.46 10.42
N LEU A 27 -7.56 -1.27 10.00
CA LEU A 27 -8.35 -1.05 8.79
C LEU A 27 -9.57 -0.09 8.86
N PRO A 28 -9.95 0.60 9.97
CA PRO A 28 -11.10 1.53 9.94
C PRO A 28 -10.99 2.64 8.89
N GLN A 29 -9.77 3.01 8.50
CA GLN A 29 -9.50 4.02 7.47
C GLN A 29 -9.46 3.46 6.04
N ALA A 30 -9.62 2.14 5.89
CA ALA A 30 -9.56 1.52 4.58
C ALA A 30 -10.75 1.94 3.70
N VAL A 31 -10.46 2.26 2.45
CA VAL A 31 -11.44 2.73 1.47
C VAL A 31 -11.51 1.81 0.26
N ASP A 32 -12.67 1.76 -0.36
CA ASP A 32 -12.87 1.09 -1.64
C ASP A 32 -12.18 1.87 -2.77
N ALA A 33 -11.37 1.17 -3.56
CA ALA A 33 -10.59 1.77 -4.65
C ALA A 33 -11.45 2.19 -5.85
N ALA A 34 -12.61 1.56 -6.07
CA ALA A 34 -13.55 1.92 -7.13
C ALA A 34 -14.50 3.06 -6.70
N GLY A 35 -14.83 3.12 -5.41
CA GLY A 35 -15.79 4.08 -4.85
C GLY A 35 -15.20 5.41 -4.37
N ASN A 36 -13.87 5.54 -4.30
CA ASN A 36 -13.21 6.73 -3.75
C ASN A 36 -12.25 7.38 -4.75
N ASN A 37 -12.55 8.61 -5.18
CA ASN A 37 -11.73 9.40 -6.10
C ASN A 37 -10.31 9.70 -5.57
N HIS A 38 -10.10 9.58 -4.25
CA HIS A 38 -8.80 9.79 -3.60
C HIS A 38 -8.03 8.48 -3.38
N ALA A 39 -8.58 7.32 -3.76
CA ALA A 39 -7.97 6.01 -3.52
C ALA A 39 -6.55 5.91 -4.08
N PHE A 40 -6.31 6.39 -5.30
CA PHE A 40 -4.96 6.37 -5.88
C PHE A 40 -3.97 7.21 -5.07
N SER A 41 -4.34 8.44 -4.70
CA SER A 41 -3.46 9.30 -3.90
C SER A 41 -3.18 8.72 -2.51
N MET A 42 -4.16 8.06 -1.91
CA MET A 42 -4.00 7.36 -0.64
C MET A 42 -3.04 6.17 -0.80
N LEU A 43 -3.19 5.38 -1.86
CA LEU A 43 -2.29 4.28 -2.18
C LEU A 43 -0.86 4.76 -2.42
N GLU A 44 -0.69 5.85 -3.18
CA GLU A 44 0.63 6.41 -3.47
C GLU A 44 1.34 6.86 -2.20
N ARG A 45 0.61 7.49 -1.27
CA ARG A 45 1.15 7.86 0.04
C ARG A 45 1.48 6.64 0.90
N ASP A 46 0.57 5.68 0.98
CA ASP A 46 0.71 4.46 1.76
C ASP A 46 1.94 3.64 1.32
N VAL A 47 2.06 3.37 0.02
CA VAL A 47 3.25 2.69 -0.55
C VAL A 47 4.51 3.53 -0.39
N GLY A 48 4.39 4.86 -0.53
CA GLY A 48 5.48 5.80 -0.30
C GLY A 48 6.04 5.72 1.12
N ASN A 49 5.19 5.71 2.14
CA ASN A 49 5.58 5.56 3.54
C ASN A 49 6.37 4.26 3.76
N MET A 50 5.87 3.15 3.21
CA MET A 50 6.53 1.85 3.31
C MET A 50 7.88 1.83 2.60
N ALA A 51 7.97 2.39 1.39
CA ALA A 51 9.22 2.49 0.64
C ALA A 51 10.26 3.38 1.35
N LEU A 52 9.83 4.46 2.01
CA LEU A 52 10.70 5.33 2.79
C LEU A 52 11.27 4.61 4.02
N TYR A 53 10.41 3.93 4.78
CA TYR A 53 10.78 3.19 5.97
C TYR A 53 11.72 2.01 5.63
N PHE A 54 11.26 1.08 4.78
CA PHE A 54 12.06 -0.08 4.40
C PHE A 54 13.27 0.29 3.56
N GLY A 55 13.24 1.44 2.88
CA GLY A 55 14.40 2.02 2.22
C GLY A 55 15.61 2.19 3.14
N ARG A 56 15.41 2.29 4.46
CA ARG A 56 16.51 2.36 5.44
C ARG A 56 17.34 1.07 5.46
N PHE A 57 16.72 -0.05 5.09
CA PHE A 57 17.34 -1.38 5.06
C PHE A 57 17.58 -1.87 3.62
N ALA A 58 16.74 -1.45 2.67
CA ALA A 58 16.79 -1.80 1.25
C ALA A 58 16.68 -0.52 0.39
N PRO A 59 17.77 0.24 0.21
CA PRO A 59 17.75 1.58 -0.40
C PRO A 59 17.12 1.67 -1.80
N GLU A 60 17.15 0.59 -2.57
CA GLU A 60 16.52 0.44 -3.87
C GLU A 60 15.00 0.68 -3.83
N LEU A 61 14.33 0.38 -2.71
CA LEU A 61 12.88 0.55 -2.56
C LEU A 61 12.45 2.02 -2.75
N ARG A 62 13.31 2.98 -2.37
CA ARG A 62 13.03 4.42 -2.54
C ARG A 62 12.91 4.85 -4.00
N LYS A 63 13.42 4.06 -4.94
CA LYS A 63 13.40 4.35 -6.38
C LYS A 63 12.23 3.66 -7.10
N THR A 64 11.53 2.78 -6.41
CA THR A 64 10.43 2.00 -6.99
C THR A 64 9.21 2.90 -7.25
N LYS A 65 8.37 2.47 -8.20
CA LYS A 65 7.10 3.13 -8.51
C LYS A 65 5.93 2.20 -8.26
N TYR A 66 6.05 1.33 -7.26
CA TYR A 66 5.09 0.26 -6.99
C TYR A 66 3.66 0.75 -6.84
N ALA A 67 3.42 1.94 -6.27
CA ALA A 67 2.06 2.50 -6.23
C ALA A 67 1.43 2.64 -7.62
N LYS A 68 2.19 3.19 -8.57
CA LYS A 68 1.75 3.41 -9.96
C LYS A 68 1.59 2.10 -10.71
N GLU A 69 2.53 1.17 -10.50
CA GLU A 69 2.46 -0.16 -11.10
C GLU A 69 1.23 -0.93 -10.59
N MET A 70 1.04 -0.99 -9.27
CA MET A 70 -0.14 -1.60 -8.65
C MET A 70 -1.43 -0.96 -9.14
N TRP A 71 -1.48 0.38 -9.21
CA TRP A 71 -2.67 1.06 -9.74
C TRP A 71 -2.93 0.72 -11.21
N SER A 72 -1.89 0.67 -12.05
CA SER A 72 -2.05 0.32 -13.47
C SER A 72 -2.61 -1.09 -13.67
N TYR A 73 -2.18 -2.06 -12.85
CA TYR A 73 -2.74 -3.41 -12.86
C TYR A 73 -4.18 -3.46 -12.34
N TYR A 74 -4.49 -2.64 -11.34
CA TYR A 74 -5.86 -2.50 -10.83
C TYR A 74 -6.81 -1.94 -11.90
N GLU A 75 -6.42 -0.86 -12.58
CA GLU A 75 -7.20 -0.26 -13.68
C GLU A 75 -7.36 -1.22 -14.87
N ALA A 76 -6.35 -2.04 -15.15
CA ALA A 76 -6.40 -3.08 -16.17
C ALA A 76 -7.28 -4.29 -15.76
N GLY A 77 -7.73 -4.37 -14.51
CA GLY A 77 -8.46 -5.53 -13.98
C GLY A 77 -7.61 -6.80 -13.87
N THR A 78 -6.29 -6.66 -13.80
CA THR A 78 -5.32 -7.77 -13.77
C THR A 78 -4.63 -7.93 -12.41
N LEU A 79 -5.22 -7.36 -11.35
CA LEU A 79 -4.69 -7.39 -9.98
C LEU A 79 -5.29 -8.49 -9.12
#